data_AF-A0A6S6SG20-F1
#
_entry.id   AF-A0A6S6SG20-F1
#
_cell.length_a   1.000
_cell.length_b   1.000
_cell.length_c   1.000
_cell.angle_alpha   90.00
_cell.angle_beta   90.00
_cell.angle_gamma   90.00
#
_symmetry.space_group_name_H-M   'P 1'
#
loop_
_entity.id
_entity.type
_entity.pdbx_description
1 polymer ?
#
loop_
_entity_poly.entity_id
_entity_poly.type
_entity_poly.pdbx_seq_one_letter_code
_entity_poly.pdbx_strand_id
1 'polypeptide(L)' 'MSKRPTLLQHFRSFAYQNNITDFDVALEYFTVFGGTGWDVDTSKNVDELIKEKVLSNYEALHKGVVNFTHGNGLYH' A
#
# COMPACT_ATOMS: atom_id res chain seq x y z
N MET A 1 -2.75 -19.84 -8.44
CA MET A 1 -2.47 -18.41 -8.71
C MET A 1 -1.11 -18.27 -9.39
N SER A 2 -0.91 -17.26 -10.25
CA SER A 2 0.40 -17.01 -10.88
C SER A 2 1.48 -16.86 -9.81
N LYS A 3 2.68 -17.42 -10.05
CA LYS A 3 3.84 -17.21 -9.15
C LYS A 3 4.30 -15.74 -9.10
N ARG A 4 3.86 -14.93 -10.06
CA ARG A 4 4.14 -13.48 -10.17
C ARG A 4 2.90 -12.80 -10.74
N PRO A 5 2.05 -12.18 -9.91
CA PRO A 5 0.86 -11.50 -10.40
C PRO A 5 1.25 -10.29 -11.26
N THR A 6 0.45 -9.98 -12.28
CA THR A 6 0.62 -8.73 -13.05
C THR A 6 0.13 -7.53 -12.24
N LEU A 7 0.53 -6.31 -12.62
CA LEU A 7 0.00 -5.08 -12.00
C LEU A 7 -1.53 -5.04 -12.03
N LEU A 8 -2.14 -5.43 -13.16
CA LEU A 8 -3.60 -5.52 -13.29
C LEU A 8 -4.21 -6.54 -12.32
N GLN A 9 -3.53 -7.67 -12.06
CA GLN A 9 -3.99 -8.65 -11.07
C GLN A 9 -3.89 -8.11 -9.65
N HIS A 10 -2.82 -7.37 -9.32
CA HIS A 10 -2.70 -6.68 -8.03
C HIS A 10 -3.79 -5.62 -7.85
N PHE A 11 -4.03 -4.80 -8.87
CA PHE A 11 -5.08 -3.79 -8.87
C PHE A 11 -6.47 -4.40 -8.65
N ARG A 12 -6.82 -5.44 -9.42
CA ARG A 12 -8.10 -6.15 -9.28
C ARG A 12 -8.25 -6.82 -7.91
N SER A 13 -7.18 -7.42 -7.39
CA SER A 13 -7.19 -8.01 -6.06
C SER A 13 -7.42 -6.96 -4.98
N PHE A 14 -6.77 -5.81 -5.08
CA PHE A 14 -6.92 -4.71 -4.13
C PHE A 14 -8.36 -4.16 -4.13
N ALA A 15 -8.91 -3.88 -5.31
CA ALA A 15 -10.29 -3.40 -5.43
C ALA A 15 -11.29 -4.42 -4.87
N TYR A 16 -11.08 -5.72 -5.15
CA TYR A 16 -11.93 -6.79 -4.62
C TYR A 16 -11.85 -6.90 -3.10
N GLN A 17 -10.65 -6.86 -2.52
CA GLN A 17 -10.45 -7.00 -1.07
C GLN A 17 -11.06 -5.84 -0.28
N ASN A 18 -11.06 -4.64 -0.83
CA ASN A 18 -11.60 -3.43 -0.19
C ASN A 18 -13.02 -3.06 -0.69
N ASN A 19 -13.69 -3.97 -1.40
CA ASN A 19 -15.05 -3.79 -1.93
C ASN A 19 -15.25 -2.49 -2.73
N ILE A 20 -14.26 -2.11 -3.53
CA ILE A 20 -14.28 -0.89 -4.35
C ILE A 20 -14.81 -1.21 -5.75
N THR A 21 -15.90 -0.55 -6.13
CA THR A 21 -16.55 -0.73 -7.44
C THR A 21 -16.28 0.43 -8.41
N ASP A 22 -16.00 1.62 -7.87
CA ASP A 22 -15.64 2.79 -8.66
C ASP A 22 -14.16 2.75 -9.08
N PHE A 23 -13.89 2.97 -10.37
CA PHE A 23 -12.54 2.86 -10.91
C PHE A 23 -11.61 3.97 -10.41
N ASP A 24 -12.09 5.21 -10.35
CA ASP A 24 -11.27 6.36 -9.98
C ASP A 24 -10.91 6.29 -8.49
N VAL A 25 -11.86 5.87 -7.65
CA VAL A 25 -11.60 5.55 -6.23
C VAL A 25 -10.62 4.39 -6.12
N ALA A 26 -10.80 3.31 -6.87
CA ALA A 26 -9.86 2.19 -6.81
C ALA A 26 -8.44 2.62 -7.22
N LEU A 27 -8.31 3.46 -8.24
CA LEU A 27 -7.04 4.00 -8.71
C LEU A 27 -6.37 4.89 -7.67
N GLU A 28 -7.09 5.87 -7.13
CA GLU A 28 -6.59 6.79 -6.11
C GLU A 28 -5.99 6.02 -4.91
N TYR A 29 -6.75 5.10 -4.33
CA TYR A 29 -6.32 4.38 -3.13
C TYR A 29 -5.26 3.32 -3.44
N PHE A 30 -5.33 2.69 -4.62
CA PHE A 30 -4.30 1.72 -5.03
C PHE A 30 -2.94 2.38 -5.22
N THR A 31 -2.86 3.61 -5.72
CA THR A 31 -1.57 4.29 -5.90
C THR A 31 -0.82 4.52 -4.58
N VAL A 32 -1.55 4.59 -3.46
CA VAL A 32 -0.98 4.80 -2.13
C VAL A 32 -0.81 3.48 -1.38
N PHE A 33 -1.83 2.63 -1.37
CA PHE A 33 -1.90 1.45 -0.51
C PHE A 33 -1.76 0.12 -1.26
N GLY A 34 -1.65 0.15 -2.58
CA GLY A 34 -1.50 -1.05 -3.42
C GLY A 34 -0.31 -1.90 -3.00
N GLY A 35 -0.52 -3.20 -2.84
CA GLY A 35 0.54 -4.15 -2.49
C GLY A 35 0.97 -4.14 -1.02
N THR A 36 0.43 -3.26 -0.18
CA THR A 36 0.74 -3.22 1.27
C THR A 36 0.04 -4.35 2.05
N GLY A 37 -1.06 -4.87 1.52
CA GLY A 37 -1.93 -5.82 2.21
C GLY A 37 -2.76 -5.20 3.34
N TRP A 38 -2.78 -3.87 3.46
CA TRP A 38 -3.61 -3.18 4.44
C TRP A 38 -5.07 -3.16 4.01
N ASP A 39 -5.95 -3.27 5.00
CA ASP A 39 -7.37 -2.97 4.86
C ASP A 39 -7.56 -1.45 4.74
N VAL A 40 -8.36 -1.04 3.75
CA VAL A 40 -8.56 0.36 3.35
C VAL A 40 -10.05 0.66 3.34
N ASP A 41 -10.47 1.52 4.28
CA ASP A 41 -11.83 2.04 4.35
C ASP A 41 -11.98 3.24 3.39
N THR A 42 -12.54 3.00 2.22
CA THR A 42 -12.76 4.03 1.18
C THR A 42 -13.89 5.00 1.50
N SER A 43 -14.56 4.88 2.65
CA SER A 43 -15.49 5.91 3.14
C SER A 43 -14.77 7.15 3.70
N LYS A 44 -13.50 7.00 4.11
CA LYS A 44 -12.63 8.09 4.57
C LYS A 44 -11.83 8.65 3.41
N ASN A 45 -11.45 9.91 3.47
CA ASN A 45 -10.59 10.51 2.44
C ASN A 45 -9.17 9.89 2.47
N VAL A 46 -8.52 9.78 1.30
CA VAL A 46 -7.17 9.22 1.16
C VAL A 46 -6.15 9.93 2.07
N ASP A 47 -6.26 11.25 2.25
CA ASP A 47 -5.37 12.04 3.11
C ASP A 47 -5.51 11.67 4.59
N GLU A 48 -6.73 11.34 5.02
CA GLU A 48 -7.00 10.88 6.39
C GLU A 48 -6.34 9.51 6.61
N LEU A 49 -6.48 8.60 5.65
CA LEU A 49 -5.85 7.29 5.72
C LEU A 49 -4.32 7.37 5.67
N ILE A 50 -3.74 8.30 4.91
CA ILE A 50 -2.29 8.54 4.90
C ILE A 50 -1.83 8.97 6.30
N LYS A 51 -2.55 9.89 6.95
CA LYS A 51 -2.22 10.34 8.31
C LYS A 51 -2.31 9.18 9.31
N GLU A 52 -3.39 8.41 9.27
CA GLU A 52 -3.66 7.31 10.20
C GLU A 52 -2.70 6.13 10.01
N LYS A 53 -2.50 5.68 8.76
CA LYS A 53 -1.76 4.44 8.47
C LYS A 53 -0.27 4.68 8.22
N VAL A 54 0.08 5.75 7.52
CA VAL A 54 1.47 6.03 7.12
C VAL A 54 2.16 6.94 8.12
N LEU A 55 1.65 8.16 8.33
CA LEU A 55 2.38 9.17 9.11
C LEU A 55 2.45 8.81 10.59
N SER A 56 1.35 8.32 11.17
CA SER A 56 1.31 7.89 12.57
C SER A 56 2.21 6.70 12.87
N ASN A 57 2.57 5.91 11.85
CA ASN A 57 3.44 4.73 11.96
C ASN A 57 4.79 4.91 11.27
N TYR A 58 5.15 6.15 10.89
CA TYR A 58 6.28 6.43 10.01
C TYR A 58 7.58 5.82 10.51
N GLU A 59 7.88 5.92 11.81
CA GLU A 59 9.12 5.39 12.38
C GLU A 59 9.24 3.87 12.19
N ALA A 60 8.16 3.12 12.43
CA ALA A 60 8.14 1.67 12.27
C ALA A 60 8.27 1.28 10.79
N LEU A 61 7.56 1.99 9.89
CA LEU A 61 7.66 1.78 8.44
C LEU A 61 9.07 2.08 7.93
N HIS A 62 9.65 3.20 8.37
CA HIS A 62 11.00 3.60 8.03
C HIS A 62 12.02 2.55 8.49
N LYS A 63 11.94 2.08 9.75
CA LYS A 63 12.76 0.97 10.26
C LYS A 63 12.60 -0.30 9.43
N GLY A 64 11.37 -0.63 9.02
CA GLY A 64 11.09 -1.77 8.15
C GLY A 64 11.80 -1.65 6.79
N VAL A 65 11.71 -0.48 6.15
CA VAL A 65 12.40 -0.20 4.87
C VAL A 65 13.92 -0.27 5.03
N VAL A 66 14.47 0.34 6.09
CA VAL A 66 15.91 0.29 6.38
C VAL A 66 16.36 -1.15 6.57
N ASN A 67 15.66 -1.94 7.38
CA ASN A 67 16.01 -3.34 7.62
C ASN A 67 15.93 -4.18 6.33
N PHE A 68 14.90 -3.99 5.51
CA PHE A 68 14.71 -4.72 4.26
C PHE A 68 15.77 -4.38 3.21
N THR A 69 16.16 -3.11 3.15
CA THR A 69 17.19 -2.63 2.22
C THR A 69 18.61 -2.77 2.77
N HIS A 70 18.77 -3.34 3.98
CA HIS A 70 20.02 -3.39 4.75
C HIS A 70 20.63 -2.02 5.09
N GLY A 71 19.82 -0.96 5.01
CA GLY A 71 20.23 0.43 5.12
C GLY A 71 21.23 0.81 4.02
N ASN A 72 21.60 2.08 3.93
CA ASN A 72 22.80 2.48 3.19
C ASN A 72 24.07 2.01 3.92
N GLY A 73 24.16 0.71 4.26
CA GLY A 73 25.44 0.04 4.45
C GLY A 73 26.13 0.04 3.09
N LEU A 74 26.72 1.18 2.72
CA LEU A 74 27.85 1.20 1.82
C LEU A 74 28.78 0.12 2.34
N TYR A 75 28.85 -0.98 1.58
CA TYR A 75 29.88 -2.00 1.75
C TYR A 75 31.22 -1.26 1.84
N HIS A 76 31.77 -1.18 3.05
CA HIS A 76 33.16 -0.84 3.34
C HIS A 76 33.90 -2.13 3.64
#